data_AF-A0A424XZ81-F1
#
_entry.id   AF-A0A424XZ81-F1
#
_cell.length_a   1.000
_cell.length_b   1.000
_cell.length_c   1.000
_cell.angle_alpha   90.00
_cell.angle_beta   90.00
_cell.angle_gamma   90.00
#
_symmetry.space_group_name_H-M   'P 1'
#
loop_
_entity.id
_entity.type
_entity.pdbx_description
1 polymer ?
#
loop_
_entity_poly.entity_id
_entity_poly.type
_entity_poly.pdbx_seq_one_letter_code
_entity_poly.pdbx_strand_id
1 'polypeptide(L)'
;MKPDNTLCHNFKHSLTPLQLFGVAWKLILTEMKWSFTYYFHRWETRQLRKRLRQEEERLGTLLLKHAQTNDTAYDKNTELGLALEQAGMLKDEIIYLQQEYQARRDLFVQERGYRYLDSKD
;
A
#
# COMPACT_ATOMS: atom_id res chain seq x y z
N MET A 1 -60.85 -13.46 10.23
CA MET A 1 -59.52 -13.82 9.69
C MET A 1 -58.47 -13.17 10.56
N LYS A 2 -57.68 -13.96 11.27
CA LYS A 2 -56.61 -13.53 12.16
C LYS A 2 -55.30 -13.81 11.41
N PRO A 3 -54.37 -12.86 11.24
CA PRO A 3 -53.09 -13.17 10.60
C PRO A 3 -52.24 -14.01 11.57
N ASP A 4 -51.83 -15.18 11.10
CA ASP A 4 -50.97 -16.09 11.85
C ASP A 4 -49.55 -15.53 11.89
N ASN A 5 -49.15 -15.13 13.09
CA ASN A 5 -47.79 -14.81 13.45
C ASN A 5 -47.02 -16.13 13.64
N THR A 6 -46.64 -16.79 12.55
CA THR A 6 -45.66 -17.89 12.56
C THR A 6 -44.31 -17.34 12.14
N LEU A 7 -43.65 -16.68 13.09
CA LEU A 7 -42.46 -17.21 13.74
C LEU A 7 -41.29 -17.39 12.77
N CYS A 8 -40.47 -16.35 12.74
CA CYS A 8 -39.03 -16.41 12.63
C CYS A 8 -38.48 -17.66 13.35
N HIS A 9 -38.31 -18.76 12.62
CA HIS A 9 -37.60 -19.93 13.12
C HIS A 9 -36.48 -20.29 12.17
N ASN A 10 -35.28 -20.26 12.74
CA ASN A 10 -34.10 -21.05 12.37
C ASN A 10 -33.16 -20.50 11.28
N PHE A 11 -32.47 -19.41 11.61
CA PHE A 11 -31.08 -19.19 11.16
C PHE A 11 -30.11 -19.00 12.33
N LYS A 12 -30.33 -19.71 13.44
CA LYS A 12 -29.26 -19.98 14.40
C LYS A 12 -28.72 -21.36 14.11
N HIS A 13 -27.96 -21.50 13.03
CA HIS A 13 -26.98 -22.60 12.96
C HIS A 13 -26.05 -22.37 14.15
N SER A 14 -26.22 -23.14 15.22
CA SER A 14 -25.33 -23.15 16.37
C SER A 14 -23.98 -23.69 15.89
N LEU A 15 -23.14 -22.79 15.39
CA LEU A 15 -21.75 -23.07 15.07
C LEU A 15 -21.13 -23.68 16.33
N THR A 16 -20.59 -24.89 16.19
CA THR A 16 -19.86 -25.51 17.30
C THR A 16 -18.70 -24.59 17.70
N PRO A 17 -18.33 -24.52 18.98
CA PRO A 17 -17.28 -23.61 19.45
C PRO A 17 -15.96 -23.77 18.67
N LEU A 18 -15.67 -24.97 18.17
CA LEU A 18 -14.55 -25.25 17.29
C LEU A 18 -14.66 -24.60 15.90
N GLN A 19 -15.86 -24.54 15.32
CA GLN A 19 -16.09 -23.83 14.05
C GLN A 19 -15.97 -22.32 14.24
N LEU A 20 -16.48 -21.79 15.37
CA LEU A 20 -16.34 -20.38 15.71
C LEU A 20 -14.86 -20.00 15.87
N PHE A 21 -14.09 -20.84 16.56
CA PHE A 21 -12.65 -20.69 16.70
C PHE A 21 -11.91 -20.75 15.35
N GLY A 22 -12.28 -21.70 14.48
CA GLY A 22 -11.70 -21.81 13.14
C GLY A 22 -11.96 -20.58 12.26
N VAL A 23 -13.16 -20.00 12.33
CA VAL A 23 -13.51 -18.76 11.61
C VAL A 23 -12.75 -17.57 12.20
N ALA A 24 -12.68 -17.45 13.54
CA ALA A 24 -11.91 -16.40 14.21
C ALA A 24 -10.43 -16.47 13.84
N TRP A 25 -9.85 -17.67 13.79
CA TRP A 25 -8.45 -17.86 13.40
C TRP A 25 -8.19 -17.48 11.94
N LYS A 26 -9.09 -17.85 11.00
CA LYS A 26 -9.01 -17.40 9.61
C LYS A 26 -9.07 -15.88 9.49
N LEU A 27 -9.90 -15.22 10.28
CA LEU A 27 -9.99 -13.76 10.33
C LEU A 27 -8.66 -13.14 10.82
N ILE A 28 -8.10 -13.67 11.90
CA ILE A 28 -6.81 -13.21 12.44
C ILE A 28 -5.69 -13.40 11.42
N LEU A 29 -5.61 -14.55 10.76
CA LEU A 29 -4.59 -14.81 9.74
C LEU A 29 -4.70 -13.88 8.53
N THR A 30 -5.93 -13.58 8.08
CA THR A 30 -6.15 -12.65 6.98
C THR A 30 -5.75 -11.22 7.37
N GLU A 31 -6.14 -10.75 8.56
CA GLU A 31 -5.69 -9.45 9.08
C GLU A 31 -4.17 -9.38 9.30
N MET A 32 -3.54 -10.48 9.76
CA MET A 32 -2.10 -10.55 9.96
C MET A 32 -1.35 -10.48 8.64
N LYS A 33 -1.81 -11.19 7.60
CA LYS A 33 -1.26 -11.09 6.24
C LYS A 33 -1.35 -9.65 5.72
N TRP A 34 -2.50 -9.00 5.89
CA TRP A 34 -2.69 -7.60 5.50
C TRP A 34 -1.78 -6.65 6.26
N SER A 35 -1.66 -6.83 7.57
CA SER A 35 -0.73 -6.07 8.40
C SER A 35 0.70 -6.22 7.92
N PHE A 36 1.15 -7.45 7.62
CA PHE A 36 2.49 -7.70 7.12
C PHE A 36 2.73 -7.00 5.77
N THR A 37 1.79 -7.11 4.82
CA THR A 37 1.86 -6.42 3.54
C THR A 37 1.90 -4.91 3.72
N TYR A 38 1.08 -4.34 4.62
CA TYR A 38 1.12 -2.91 4.94
C TYR A 38 2.49 -2.46 5.47
N TYR A 39 3.05 -3.21 6.43
CA TYR A 39 4.37 -2.88 6.97
C TYR A 39 5.46 -2.96 5.92
N PHE A 40 5.44 -3.98 5.06
CA PHE A 40 6.41 -4.14 3.98
C PHE A 40 6.34 -2.98 2.99
N HIS A 41 5.14 -2.61 2.54
CA HIS A 41 4.95 -1.52 1.58
C HIS A 41 5.30 -0.14 2.18
N ARG A 42 4.97 0.07 3.46
CA ARG A 42 5.40 1.26 4.20
C ARG A 42 6.91 1.32 4.35
N TRP A 43 7.55 0.18 4.56
CA TRP A 43 9.01 0.08 4.64
C TRP A 43 9.67 0.34 3.29
N GLU A 44 9.14 -0.23 2.21
CA GLU A 44 9.58 0.01 0.83
C GLU A 44 9.48 1.49 0.45
N THR A 45 8.34 2.12 0.73
CA THR A 45 8.15 3.57 0.52
C THR A 45 9.18 4.39 1.33
N ARG A 46 9.46 3.99 2.58
CA ARG A 46 10.48 4.66 3.40
C ARG A 46 11.88 4.49 2.83
N GLN A 47 12.21 3.32 2.29
CA GLN A 47 13.49 3.08 1.64
C GLN A 47 13.64 3.92 0.38
N LEU A 48 12.62 3.97 -0.48
CA LEU A 48 12.63 4.79 -1.69
C LEU A 48 12.77 6.27 -1.36
N ARG A 49 12.04 6.78 -0.35
CA ARG A 49 12.21 8.16 0.14
C ARG A 49 13.61 8.42 0.68
N LYS A 50 14.22 7.45 1.37
CA LYS A 50 15.59 7.58 1.87
C LYS A 50 16.59 7.68 0.71
N ARG A 51 16.43 6.83 -0.32
CA ARG A 51 17.26 6.88 -1.53
C ARG A 51 17.06 8.19 -2.31
N LEU A 52 15.82 8.67 -2.42
CA LEU A 52 15.52 9.96 -3.04
C LEU A 52 16.27 11.10 -2.35
N ARG A 53 16.22 11.17 -1.01
CA ARG A 53 16.94 12.20 -0.25
C ARG A 53 18.45 12.15 -0.50
N GLN A 54 19.02 10.95 -0.59
CA GLN A 54 20.45 10.77 -0.89
C GLN A 54 20.81 11.29 -2.29
N GLU A 55 19.96 11.04 -3.29
CA GLU A 55 20.19 11.57 -4.64
C GLU A 55 19.94 13.08 -4.75
N GLU A 56 18.96 13.64 -4.01
CA GLU A 56 18.78 15.10 -3.90
C GLU A 56 19.98 15.78 -3.23
N GLU A 57 20.52 15.19 -2.16
CA GLU A 57 21.76 15.65 -1.52
C GLU A 57 22.94 15.57 -2.50
N ARG A 58 23.06 14.47 -3.25
CA ARG A 58 24.09 14.31 -4.29
C ARG A 58 23.96 15.37 -5.38
N LEU A 59 22.76 15.64 -5.89
CA LEU A 59 22.49 16.71 -6.83
C LEU A 59 22.91 18.07 -6.29
N GLY A 60 22.61 18.37 -5.02
CA GLY A 60 23.06 19.58 -4.35
C GLY A 60 24.59 19.73 -4.32
N THR A 61 25.31 18.63 -4.02
CA THR A 61 26.78 18.64 -4.05
C THR A 61 27.36 18.78 -5.45
N LEU A 62 26.72 18.19 -6.47
CA LEU A 62 27.14 18.31 -7.87
C LEU A 62 26.93 19.73 -8.39
N LEU A 63 25.82 20.38 -8.04
CA LEU A 63 25.55 21.80 -8.34
C LEU A 63 26.56 22.74 -7.69
N LEU A 64 26.89 22.53 -6.41
CA LEU A 64 27.92 23.33 -5.72
C LEU A 64 29.31 23.16 -6.36
N LYS A 65 29.68 21.92 -6.73
CA LYS A 65 30.92 21.65 -7.45
C LYS A 65 30.93 22.30 -8.83
N HIS A 66 29.79 22.30 -9.53
CA HIS A 66 29.64 22.97 -10.82
C HIS A 66 29.82 24.49 -10.69
N ALA A 67 29.20 25.11 -9.69
CA ALA A 67 29.34 26.55 -9.42
C ALA A 67 30.77 26.96 -9.02
N GLN A 68 31.56 26.05 -8.44
CA GLN A 68 32.93 26.32 -8.01
C GLN A 68 34.01 26.02 -9.07
N THR A 69 33.70 25.23 -10.11
CA THR A 69 34.68 24.84 -11.13
C THR A 69 34.22 25.21 -12.53
N ASN A 70 34.86 26.21 -13.14
CA ASN A 70 34.64 26.65 -14.53
C ASN A 70 35.11 25.64 -15.59
N ASP A 71 35.39 24.38 -15.23
CA ASP A 71 36.10 23.44 -16.09
C ASP A 71 35.37 22.12 -16.33
N THR A 72 35.43 21.71 -17.61
CA THR A 72 34.91 20.55 -18.34
C THR A 72 33.40 20.24 -18.26
N ALA A 73 32.65 20.85 -19.18
CA ALA A 73 31.20 20.80 -19.31
C ALA A 73 30.60 19.47 -19.85
N TYR A 74 31.40 18.48 -20.25
CA TYR A 74 30.85 17.28 -20.92
C TYR A 74 30.53 16.13 -19.94
N ASP A 75 31.42 15.85 -18.99
CA ASP A 75 31.26 14.71 -18.06
C ASP A 75 30.33 15.05 -16.88
N LYS A 76 30.46 16.27 -16.32
CA LYS A 76 29.67 16.73 -15.18
C LYS A 76 28.19 16.97 -15.49
N ASN A 77 27.87 17.41 -16.71
CA ASN A 77 26.48 17.59 -17.14
C ASN A 77 25.77 16.24 -17.34
N THR A 78 26.52 15.20 -17.71
CA THR A 78 26.00 13.84 -17.85
C THR A 78 25.67 13.25 -16.48
N GLU A 79 26.55 13.39 -15.48
CA GLU A 79 26.27 12.93 -14.11
C GLU A 79 25.11 13.68 -13.45
N LEU A 80 25.02 14.99 -13.66
CA LEU A 80 23.94 15.82 -13.11
C LEU A 80 22.60 15.49 -13.77
N GLY A 81 22.59 15.30 -15.09
CA GLY A 81 21.42 14.82 -15.84
C GLY A 81 20.94 13.45 -15.37
N LEU A 82 21.87 12.51 -15.18
CA LEU A 82 21.58 11.16 -14.70
C LEU A 82 20.98 11.18 -13.28
N ALA A 83 21.56 11.96 -12.37
CA ALA A 83 21.04 12.06 -11.00
C ALA A 83 19.66 12.73 -10.95
N LEU A 84 19.39 13.69 -11.85
CA LEU A 84 18.09 14.34 -11.97
C LEU A 84 17.03 13.39 -12.53
N GLU A 85 17.38 12.61 -13.56
CA GLU A 85 16.52 11.57 -14.13
C GLU A 85 16.17 10.50 -13.08
N GLN A 86 17.18 10.01 -12.34
CA GLN A 86 16.98 9.03 -11.27
C GLN A 86 16.09 9.57 -10.14
N ALA A 87 16.26 10.83 -9.75
CA ALA A 87 15.39 11.47 -8.77
C ALA A 87 13.95 11.62 -9.29
N GLY A 88 13.77 11.91 -10.58
CA GLY A 88 12.47 11.93 -11.25
C GLY A 88 11.78 10.57 -11.21
N MET A 89 12.47 9.53 -11.70
CA MET A 89 11.96 8.15 -11.69
C MET A 89 11.57 7.69 -10.28
N LEU A 90 12.41 7.97 -9.27
CA LEU A 90 12.13 7.62 -7.89
C LEU A 90 10.88 8.35 -7.34
N LYS A 91 10.61 9.60 -7.75
CA LYS A 91 9.38 10.31 -7.34
C LYS A 91 8.15 9.66 -7.97
N ASP A 92 8.22 9.36 -9.26
CA ASP A 92 7.12 8.74 -10.00
C ASP A 92 6.81 7.34 -9.44
N GLU A 93 7.84 6.54 -9.15
CA GLU A 93 7.71 5.22 -8.52
C GLU A 93 7.02 5.31 -7.15
N ILE A 94 7.39 6.30 -6.32
CA ILE A 94 6.76 6.52 -5.01
C ILE A 94 5.28 6.87 -5.17
N ILE A 95 4.93 7.75 -6.12
CA ILE A 95 3.54 8.15 -6.38
C ILE A 95 2.74 6.93 -6.87
N TYR A 96 3.29 6.18 -7.82
CA TYR A 96 2.67 4.98 -8.36
C TYR A 96 2.40 3.94 -7.25
N LEU A 97 3.41 3.60 -6.42
CA LEU A 97 3.24 2.64 -5.32
C LEU A 97 2.21 3.12 -4.28
N GLN A 98 2.14 4.42 -4.02
CA GLN A 98 1.12 4.98 -3.13
C GLN A 98 -0.29 4.85 -3.70
N GLN A 99 -0.47 5.11 -5.00
CA GLN A 99 -1.76 4.95 -5.69
C GLN A 99 -2.17 3.49 -5.78
N GLU A 100 -1.25 2.60 -6.13
CA GLU A 100 -1.50 1.16 -6.20
C GLU A 100 -1.92 0.61 -4.84
N TYR A 101 -1.28 1.06 -3.76
CA TYR A 101 -1.67 0.67 -2.41
C TYR A 101 -3.10 1.14 -2.05
N GLN A 102 -3.45 2.38 -2.40
CA GLN A 102 -4.80 2.89 -2.17
C GLN A 102 -5.84 2.09 -2.98
N ALA A 103 -5.57 1.82 -4.26
CA ALA A 103 -6.44 1.02 -5.11
C ALA A 103 -6.64 -0.41 -4.57
N ARG A 104 -5.55 -1.09 -4.16
CA ARG A 104 -5.63 -2.43 -3.54
C ARG A 104 -6.42 -2.41 -2.23
N ARG A 105 -6.29 -1.35 -1.43
CA ARG A 105 -7.07 -1.17 -0.20
C ARG A 105 -8.55 -0.99 -0.50
N ASP A 106 -8.89 -0.17 -1.49
CA ASP A 106 -10.28 0.07 -1.88
C ASP A 106 -10.95 -1.19 -2.42
N LEU A 107 -10.24 -1.96 -3.24
CA LEU A 107 -10.69 -3.28 -3.71
C LEU A 107 -10.95 -4.23 -2.54
N PHE A 108 -10.04 -4.30 -1.56
CA PHE A 108 -10.23 -5.15 -0.39
C PHE A 108 -11.44 -4.76 0.47
N VAL A 109 -11.65 -3.45 0.68
CA VAL A 109 -12.81 -2.94 1.42
C VAL A 109 -14.10 -3.25 0.65
N GLN A 110 -14.11 -3.07 -0.67
CA GLN A 110 -15.24 -3.42 -1.53
C GLN A 110 -15.54 -4.93 -1.45
N GLU A 111 -14.55 -5.81 -1.63
CA GLU A 111 -14.73 -7.27 -1.54
C GLU A 111 -15.25 -7.73 -0.16
N ARG A 112 -14.92 -7.01 0.91
CA ARG A 112 -15.52 -7.23 2.23
C ARG A 112 -16.96 -6.74 2.27
N GLY A 113 -17.21 -5.52 1.81
CA GLY A 113 -18.54 -4.92 1.76
C GLY A 113 -19.54 -5.79 1.00
N TYR A 114 -19.15 -6.29 -0.17
CA TYR A 114 -19.98 -7.20 -0.97
C TYR A 114 -20.25 -8.53 -0.25
N ARG A 115 -19.28 -9.11 0.46
CA ARG A 115 -19.50 -10.33 1.27
C ARG A 115 -20.51 -10.16 2.41
N TYR A 116 -20.62 -8.95 2.97
CA TYR A 116 -21.60 -8.64 4.02
C TYR A 116 -22.98 -8.27 3.47
N LEU A 117 -23.06 -7.82 2.22
CA LEU A 117 -24.33 -7.53 1.54
C LEU A 117 -24.94 -8.79 0.91
N ASP A 118 -24.13 -9.68 0.34
CA ASP A 118 -24.55 -10.97 -0.23
C ASP A 118 -25.04 -11.96 0.83
N SER A 119 -24.71 -11.75 2.12
CA SER A 119 -25.23 -12.57 3.22
C SER A 119 -26.56 -12.06 3.81
N LYS A 120 -27.17 -11.03 3.20
CA LYS A 120 -28.40 -10.38 3.69
C LYS A 120 -29.63 -10.56 2.79
N ASP A 121 -29.45 -11.10 1.59
CA ASP A 121 -30.53 -11.55 0.69
C ASP A 121 -30.69 -13.08 0.75
#